data_AF-A0A6G1SGN0-F1
#
_entry.id   AF-A0A6G1SGN0-F1
#
_cell.length_a   1.000
_cell.length_b   1.000
_cell.length_c   1.000
_cell.angle_alpha   90.00
_cell.angle_beta   90.00
_cell.angle_gamma   90.00
#
_symmetry.space_group_name_H-M   'P 1'
#
loop_
_entity.id
_entity.type
_entity.pdbx_description
1 polymer ?
#
loop_
_entity_poly.entity_id
_entity_poly.type
_entity_poly.pdbx_seq_one_letter_code
_entity_poly.pdbx_strand_id
1 'polypeptide(L)'
;FEVMRTALILAALVAVMTAEVFKMKAVKTESLIAKHIRQGTYAEYLETLFKARTEVLATGSQPFIDYFDDFYLGNITVGTPPQTVTLVLDTGSSNLWVIDAACKTTACNGAPNSGYTKNKFDTTASTTYQAETRTFSIQYGSGSCNGHLAK
;
A
#
# COMPACT_ATOMS: atom_id res chain seq x y z
N PHE A 1 -41.48 -5.06 24.13
CA PHE A 1 -40.20 -5.81 24.13
C PHE A 1 -40.10 -6.81 22.99
N GLU A 2 -41.10 -7.65 22.76
CA GLU A 2 -41.09 -8.69 21.72
C GLU A 2 -41.02 -8.11 20.29
N VAL A 3 -41.86 -7.11 19.98
CA VAL A 3 -41.87 -6.41 18.67
C VAL A 3 -40.52 -5.76 18.34
N MET A 4 -39.87 -5.13 19.34
CA MET A 4 -38.56 -4.50 19.16
C MET A 4 -37.45 -5.53 18.92
N ARG A 5 -37.52 -6.68 19.56
CA ARG A 5 -36.57 -7.78 19.36
C ARG A 5 -36.71 -8.38 17.95
N THR A 6 -37.95 -8.58 17.48
CA THR A 6 -38.22 -9.08 16.12
C THR A 6 -37.78 -8.07 15.06
N ALA A 7 -38.02 -6.78 15.28
CA ALA A 7 -37.58 -5.72 14.36
C ALA A 7 -36.04 -5.65 14.25
N LEU A 8 -35.32 -5.76 15.37
CA LEU A 8 -33.84 -5.78 15.36
C LEU A 8 -33.28 -7.01 14.65
N ILE A 9 -33.90 -8.18 14.82
CA ILE A 9 -33.51 -9.41 14.11
C ILE A 9 -33.72 -9.25 12.61
N LEU A 10 -34.88 -8.72 12.18
CA LEU A 10 -35.16 -8.45 10.77
C LEU A 10 -34.17 -7.43 10.18
N ALA A 11 -33.87 -6.35 10.88
CA ALA A 11 -32.90 -5.34 10.44
C ALA A 11 -31.48 -5.94 10.28
N ALA A 12 -31.05 -6.77 11.22
CA ALA A 12 -29.76 -7.47 11.12
C ALA A 12 -29.72 -8.45 9.94
N LEU A 13 -30.81 -9.20 9.71
CA LEU A 13 -30.91 -10.12 8.56
C LEU A 13 -30.87 -9.37 7.23
N VAL A 14 -31.58 -8.24 7.11
CA VAL A 14 -31.53 -7.40 5.91
C VAL A 14 -30.10 -6.88 5.72
N ALA A 15 -29.46 -6.33 6.75
CA ALA A 15 -28.10 -5.81 6.66
C ALA A 15 -27.08 -6.87 6.22
N VAL A 16 -27.20 -8.12 6.70
CA VAL A 16 -26.35 -9.24 6.26
C VAL A 16 -26.65 -9.65 4.82
N MET A 17 -27.93 -9.70 4.42
CA MET A 17 -28.33 -10.07 3.05
C MET A 17 -27.98 -9.01 2.01
N THR A 18 -27.92 -7.74 2.40
CA THR A 18 -27.56 -6.62 1.52
C THR A 18 -26.10 -6.20 1.65
N ALA A 19 -25.28 -6.95 2.38
CA ALA A 19 -23.86 -6.64 2.50
C ALA A 19 -23.18 -6.81 1.13
N GLU A 20 -22.71 -5.70 0.55
CA GLU A 20 -21.95 -5.75 -0.69
C GLU A 20 -20.59 -6.41 -0.43
N VAL A 21 -20.27 -7.41 -1.25
CA VAL A 21 -18.95 -8.03 -1.25
C VAL A 21 -18.16 -7.51 -2.44
N PHE A 22 -17.26 -6.56 -2.19
CA PHE A 22 -16.28 -6.14 -3.18
C PHE A 22 -15.17 -7.19 -3.27
N LYS A 23 -14.93 -7.71 -4.48
CA LYS A 23 -13.83 -8.63 -4.75
C LYS A 23 -12.91 -8.02 -5.79
N MET A 24 -11.61 -8.04 -5.50
CA MET A 24 -10.58 -7.65 -6.45
C MET A 24 -9.57 -8.78 -6.62
N LYS A 25 -9.03 -8.90 -7.84
CA LYS A 25 -7.91 -9.81 -8.08
C LYS A 25 -6.66 -9.20 -7.46
N ALA A 26 -6.11 -9.88 -6.47
CA ALA A 26 -4.78 -9.57 -5.94
C ALA A 26 -3.71 -10.37 -6.68
N VAL A 27 -2.56 -9.74 -6.92
CA VAL A 27 -1.36 -10.36 -7.48
C VAL A 27 -0.27 -10.27 -6.44
N LYS A 28 0.26 -11.42 -6.04
CA LYS A 28 1.40 -11.48 -5.12
C LYS A 28 2.70 -11.14 -5.87
N THR A 29 3.56 -10.31 -5.30
CA THR A 29 4.90 -10.07 -5.85
C THR A 29 5.81 -11.28 -5.63
N GLU A 30 6.91 -11.34 -6.37
CA GLU A 30 7.99 -12.27 -6.04
C GLU A 30 8.55 -11.94 -4.65
N SER A 31 8.85 -12.99 -3.86
CA SER A 31 9.51 -12.85 -2.57
C SER A 31 10.94 -12.34 -2.74
N LEU A 32 11.35 -11.39 -1.91
CA LEU A 32 12.73 -10.89 -1.88
C LEU A 32 13.71 -12.02 -1.53
N ILE A 33 13.35 -12.89 -0.58
CA ILE A 33 14.13 -14.08 -0.25
C ILE A 33 14.27 -15.01 -1.46
N ALA A 34 13.17 -15.30 -2.15
CA ALA A 34 13.20 -16.14 -3.35
C ALA A 34 14.08 -15.54 -4.45
N LYS A 35 14.04 -14.20 -4.61
CA LYS A 35 14.93 -13.47 -5.54
C LYS A 35 16.40 -13.65 -5.17
N HIS A 36 16.76 -13.50 -3.90
CA HIS A 36 18.14 -13.70 -3.42
C HIS A 36 18.62 -15.15 -3.58
N ILE A 37 17.77 -16.14 -3.29
CA ILE A 37 18.10 -17.56 -3.49
C ILE A 37 18.40 -17.83 -4.97
N ARG A 38 17.52 -17.39 -5.87
CA ARG A 38 17.69 -17.56 -7.33
C ARG A 38 18.96 -16.88 -7.85
N GLN A 39 19.33 -15.73 -7.29
CA GLN A 39 20.52 -14.98 -7.67
C GLN A 39 21.81 -15.50 -7.01
N GLY A 40 21.71 -16.46 -6.07
CA GLY A 40 22.86 -16.95 -5.31
C GLY A 40 23.39 -15.97 -4.25
N THR A 41 22.68 -14.89 -3.96
CA THR A 41 23.10 -13.82 -3.02
C THR A 41 22.46 -13.95 -1.64
N TYR A 42 21.78 -15.07 -1.36
CA TYR A 42 21.04 -15.26 -0.11
C TYR A 42 21.92 -15.26 1.15
N ALA A 43 23.12 -15.84 1.09
CA ALA A 43 24.05 -15.83 2.23
C ALA A 43 24.48 -14.40 2.59
N GLU A 44 24.88 -13.61 1.59
CA GLU A 44 25.25 -12.20 1.77
C GLU A 44 24.06 -11.39 2.33
N TYR A 45 22.85 -11.61 1.80
CA TYR A 45 21.64 -10.98 2.32
C TYR A 45 21.42 -11.29 3.80
N LEU A 46 21.56 -12.55 4.23
CA LEU A 46 21.44 -12.93 5.63
C LEU A 46 22.51 -12.27 6.51
N GLU A 47 23.75 -12.16 6.05
CA GLU A 47 24.81 -11.46 6.77
C GLU A 47 24.45 -9.99 7.01
N THR A 48 23.85 -9.31 6.02
CA THR A 48 23.40 -7.92 6.20
C THR A 48 22.29 -7.80 7.24
N LEU A 49 21.33 -8.74 7.26
CA LEU A 49 20.26 -8.76 8.26
C LEU A 49 20.79 -9.03 9.67
N PHE A 50 21.73 -9.97 9.81
CA PHE A 50 22.35 -10.26 11.11
C PHE A 50 23.15 -9.06 11.63
N LYS A 51 23.94 -8.41 10.77
CA LYS A 51 24.69 -7.22 11.16
C LYS A 51 23.77 -6.10 11.65
N ALA A 52 22.72 -5.78 10.90
CA ALA A 52 21.74 -4.77 11.30
C ALA A 52 21.05 -5.13 12.62
N ARG A 53 20.71 -6.42 12.82
CA ARG A 53 20.11 -6.90 14.07
C ARG A 53 21.07 -6.73 15.26
N THR A 54 22.35 -7.05 15.11
CA THR A 54 23.35 -6.90 16.18
C THR A 54 23.55 -5.45 16.57
N GLU A 55 23.60 -4.53 15.60
CA GLU A 55 23.68 -3.09 15.85
C GLU A 55 22.47 -2.57 16.63
N VAL A 56 21.26 -3.01 16.26
CA VAL A 56 20.02 -2.67 16.99
C VAL A 56 20.03 -3.22 18.41
N LEU A 57 20.39 -4.50 18.60
CA LEU A 57 20.44 -5.13 19.92
C LEU A 57 21.41 -4.41 20.87
N ALA A 58 22.53 -3.90 20.36
CA ALA A 58 23.50 -3.15 21.16
C ALA A 58 22.94 -1.84 21.74
N THR A 59 21.86 -1.29 21.15
CA THR A 59 21.19 -0.08 21.66
C THR A 59 20.10 -0.38 22.70
N GLY A 60 19.73 -1.65 22.89
CA GLY A 60 18.54 -2.04 23.68
C GLY A 60 17.21 -1.76 22.98
N SER A 61 17.22 -1.21 21.75
CA SER A 61 16.02 -0.97 20.95
C SER A 61 15.38 -2.27 20.49
N GLN A 62 14.05 -2.30 20.47
CA GLN A 62 13.23 -3.38 19.90
C GLN A 62 12.31 -2.80 18.82
N PRO A 63 12.86 -2.49 17.63
CA PRO A 63 12.07 -1.91 16.56
C PRO A 63 11.09 -2.94 16.01
N PHE A 64 9.97 -2.45 15.46
CA PHE A 64 9.13 -3.27 14.61
C PHE A 64 9.93 -3.62 13.34
N ILE A 65 10.16 -4.92 13.12
CA ILE A 65 10.92 -5.42 11.98
C ILE A 65 9.93 -5.74 10.86
N ASP A 66 10.09 -5.04 9.75
CA ASP A 66 9.46 -5.38 8.48
C ASP A 66 10.48 -6.12 7.60
N TYR A 67 10.08 -7.26 7.06
CA TYR A 67 10.92 -8.07 6.19
C TYR A 67 10.71 -7.72 4.71
N PHE A 68 9.70 -6.92 4.38
CA PHE A 68 9.34 -6.47 3.02
C PHE A 68 9.42 -7.59 1.97
N ASP A 69 9.05 -8.81 2.36
CA ASP A 69 9.35 -10.00 1.56
C ASP A 69 8.46 -10.05 0.32
N ASP A 70 7.15 -9.85 0.48
CA ASP A 70 6.21 -9.77 -0.63
C ASP A 70 5.05 -8.81 -0.35
N PHE A 71 4.38 -8.39 -1.43
CA PHE A 71 3.21 -7.54 -1.39
C PHE A 71 2.06 -8.19 -2.17
N TYR A 72 0.84 -7.95 -1.71
CA TYR A 72 -0.36 -8.21 -2.50
C TYR A 72 -0.75 -6.92 -3.22
N LEU A 73 -0.67 -6.96 -4.54
CA LEU A 73 -0.94 -5.84 -5.41
C LEU A 73 -2.33 -5.93 -6.03
N GLY A 74 -2.98 -4.79 -6.17
CA GLY A 74 -4.29 -4.68 -6.78
C GLY A 74 -4.32 -3.57 -7.81
N ASN A 75 -4.88 -3.83 -8.99
CA ASN A 75 -5.11 -2.79 -9.98
C ASN A 75 -6.51 -2.21 -9.85
N ILE A 76 -6.60 -0.89 -9.81
CA ILE A 76 -7.84 -0.14 -9.90
C ILE A 76 -7.71 0.95 -10.96
N THR A 77 -8.82 1.60 -11.29
CA THR A 77 -8.82 2.80 -12.13
C THR A 77 -9.30 4.00 -11.33
N VAL A 78 -8.67 5.16 -11.54
CA VAL A 78 -9.00 6.43 -10.89
C VAL A 78 -9.15 7.53 -11.95
N GLY A 79 -10.07 8.48 -11.71
CA GLY A 79 -10.30 9.62 -12.60
C GLY A 79 -11.12 9.31 -13.85
N THR A 80 -11.31 10.34 -14.68
CA THR A 80 -12.05 10.28 -15.95
C THR A 80 -11.29 11.03 -17.05
N PRO A 81 -10.89 10.40 -18.18
CA PRO A 81 -11.00 8.97 -18.44
C PRO A 81 -10.24 8.12 -17.40
N PRO A 82 -10.63 6.86 -17.19
CA PRO A 82 -10.04 6.01 -16.17
C PRO A 82 -8.54 5.78 -16.39
N GLN A 83 -7.72 6.09 -15.39
CA GLN A 83 -6.28 5.83 -15.38
C GLN A 83 -5.97 4.66 -14.45
N THR A 84 -5.20 3.67 -14.92
CA THR A 84 -4.86 2.49 -14.11
C THR A 84 -3.77 2.82 -13.11
N VAL A 85 -4.00 2.48 -11.84
CA VAL A 85 -3.01 2.57 -10.76
C VAL A 85 -2.90 1.21 -10.06
N THR A 86 -1.70 0.91 -9.57
CA THR A 86 -1.41 -0.33 -8.83
C THR A 86 -1.19 0.00 -7.37
N LEU A 87 -1.99 -0.64 -6.51
CA LEU A 87 -1.99 -0.42 -5.07
C LEU A 87 -1.36 -1.60 -4.35
N VAL A 88 -0.68 -1.31 -3.25
CA VAL A 88 -0.40 -2.30 -2.21
C VAL A 88 -1.62 -2.36 -1.31
N LEU A 89 -2.13 -3.57 -1.07
CA LEU A 89 -3.24 -3.76 -0.13
C LEU A 89 -2.71 -3.64 1.30
N ASP A 90 -3.12 -2.59 2.01
CA ASP A 90 -2.67 -2.26 3.36
C ASP A 90 -3.85 -2.25 4.32
N THR A 91 -3.88 -3.21 5.25
CA THR A 91 -4.91 -3.29 6.29
C THR A 91 -4.64 -2.36 7.48
N GLY A 92 -3.48 -1.71 7.51
CA GLY A 92 -3.04 -0.81 8.58
C GLY A 92 -3.38 0.67 8.35
N SER A 93 -3.92 1.04 7.18
CA SER A 93 -4.28 2.42 6.86
C SER A 93 -5.71 2.56 6.33
N SER A 94 -6.25 3.78 6.41
CA SER A 94 -7.61 4.13 5.96
C SER A 94 -7.64 5.01 4.70
N ASN A 95 -6.48 5.35 4.16
CA ASN A 95 -6.34 6.27 3.03
C ASN A 95 -5.95 5.54 1.75
N LEU A 96 -6.44 6.05 0.61
CA LEU A 96 -5.94 5.68 -0.72
C LEU A 96 -4.77 6.58 -1.09
N TRP A 97 -3.61 5.99 -1.36
CA TRP A 97 -2.42 6.70 -1.80
C TRP A 97 -2.21 6.48 -3.29
N VAL A 98 -2.10 7.57 -4.05
CA VAL A 98 -1.81 7.54 -5.48
C VAL A 98 -0.61 8.43 -5.76
N ILE A 99 0.30 7.95 -6.62
CA ILE A 99 1.50 8.71 -6.99
C ILE A 99 1.14 9.72 -8.06
N ASP A 100 1.35 11.00 -7.78
CA ASP A 100 1.19 12.07 -8.77
C ASP A 100 2.25 11.92 -9.88
N ALA A 101 1.82 12.00 -11.15
CA ALA A 101 2.71 12.00 -12.32
C ALA A 101 3.75 13.13 -12.27
N ALA A 102 3.46 14.24 -11.58
CA ALA A 102 4.39 15.34 -11.32
C ALA A 102 5.55 14.91 -10.41
N CYS A 103 5.41 13.88 -9.57
CA CYS A 103 6.49 13.39 -8.73
C CYS A 103 7.59 12.72 -9.59
N LYS A 104 8.80 13.28 -9.53
CA LYS A 104 9.97 12.80 -10.30
C LYS A 104 11.07 12.15 -9.45
N THR A 105 10.84 11.97 -8.15
CA THR A 105 11.82 11.32 -7.27
C THR A 105 12.02 9.85 -7.67
N THR A 106 13.18 9.28 -7.34
CA THR A 106 13.45 7.84 -7.56
C THR A 106 12.39 6.95 -6.90
N ALA A 107 11.92 7.33 -5.69
CA ALA A 107 10.86 6.61 -5.00
C ALA A 107 9.55 6.58 -5.80
N CYS A 108 9.16 7.68 -6.46
CA CYS A 108 7.96 7.77 -7.28
C CYS A 108 8.08 7.05 -8.63
N ASN A 109 9.28 6.93 -9.19
CA ASN A 109 9.50 6.24 -10.47
C ASN A 109 9.73 4.73 -10.32
N GLY A 110 10.09 4.28 -9.11
CA GLY A 110 10.45 2.90 -8.81
C GLY A 110 11.95 2.76 -8.54
N ALA A 111 12.31 1.88 -7.60
CA ALA A 111 13.71 1.63 -7.28
C ALA A 111 14.41 0.96 -8.48
N PRO A 112 15.67 1.34 -8.80
CA PRO A 112 16.48 0.64 -9.79
C PRO A 112 16.50 -0.87 -9.52
N ASN A 113 16.42 -1.69 -10.56
CA ASN A 113 16.49 -3.16 -10.47
C ASN A 113 15.38 -3.83 -9.63
N SER A 114 14.32 -3.09 -9.28
CA SER A 114 13.13 -3.67 -8.64
C SER A 114 12.35 -4.57 -9.60
N GLY A 115 12.44 -4.31 -10.92
CA GLY A 115 11.62 -4.97 -11.93
C GLY A 115 10.22 -4.39 -12.04
N TYR A 116 9.92 -3.33 -11.30
CA TYR A 116 8.60 -2.69 -11.27
C TYR A 116 8.70 -1.19 -11.52
N THR A 117 8.09 -0.73 -12.62
CA THR A 117 7.82 0.69 -12.84
C THR A 117 6.51 1.05 -12.14
N LYS A 118 6.49 2.17 -11.41
CA LYS A 118 5.28 2.60 -10.71
C LYS A 118 4.33 3.32 -11.66
N ASN A 119 3.05 2.94 -11.60
CA ASN A 119 1.97 3.67 -12.27
C ASN A 119 1.73 4.99 -11.54
N LYS A 120 1.58 6.07 -12.30
CA LYS A 120 1.35 7.42 -11.76
C LYS A 120 0.07 7.98 -12.36
N PHE A 121 -0.65 8.74 -11.55
CA PHE A 121 -1.88 9.41 -11.95
C PHE A 121 -1.57 10.80 -12.50
N ASP A 122 -1.94 11.03 -13.74
CA ASP A 122 -1.85 12.33 -14.39
C ASP A 122 -3.09 13.15 -14.05
N THR A 123 -2.92 14.07 -13.09
CA THR A 123 -3.98 14.97 -12.62
C THR A 123 -4.51 15.88 -13.73
N THR A 124 -3.70 16.20 -14.75
CA THR A 124 -4.09 17.06 -15.88
C THR A 124 -4.91 16.32 -16.94
N ALA A 125 -4.79 15.00 -16.98
CA ALA A 125 -5.52 14.14 -17.91
C ALA A 125 -6.87 13.65 -17.38
N SER A 126 -7.29 14.06 -16.16
CA SER A 126 -8.56 13.65 -15.56
C SER A 126 -9.52 14.83 -15.39
N THR A 127 -10.68 14.77 -16.05
CA THR A 127 -11.75 15.78 -15.96
C THR A 127 -12.49 15.78 -14.63
N THR A 128 -12.44 14.67 -13.88
CA THR A 128 -13.04 14.58 -12.54
C THR A 128 -12.07 14.89 -11.41
N TYR A 129 -10.80 15.19 -11.72
CA TYR A 129 -9.81 15.54 -10.71
C TYR A 129 -10.13 16.92 -10.11
N GLN A 130 -10.17 16.97 -8.79
CA GLN A 130 -10.32 18.21 -8.02
C GLN A 130 -9.23 18.25 -6.95
N ALA A 131 -8.26 19.14 -7.14
CA ALA A 131 -7.24 19.39 -6.13
C ALA A 131 -7.86 19.99 -4.87
N GLU A 132 -7.48 19.50 -3.70
CA GLU A 132 -7.73 20.19 -2.44
C GLU A 132 -6.52 21.05 -2.05
N THR A 133 -6.77 22.09 -1.25
CA THR A 133 -5.70 22.95 -0.72
C THR A 133 -4.93 22.31 0.43
N ARG A 134 -5.47 21.24 1.02
CA ARG A 134 -4.87 20.56 2.16
C ARG A 134 -3.70 19.69 1.72
N THR A 135 -2.56 19.89 2.36
CA THR A 135 -1.38 19.05 2.22
C THR A 135 -1.31 18.02 3.34
N PHE A 136 -0.55 16.96 3.12
CA PHE A 136 -0.17 16.01 4.17
C PHE A 136 1.34 15.83 4.18
N SER A 137 1.87 15.51 5.36
CA SER A 137 3.26 15.11 5.57
C SER A 137 3.27 14.03 6.64
N ILE A 138 3.84 12.87 6.31
CA ILE A 138 3.98 11.75 7.23
C ILE A 138 5.45 11.39 7.36
N GLN A 139 5.92 11.33 8.61
CA GLN A 139 7.25 10.84 8.94
C GLN A 139 7.16 9.40 9.45
N TYR A 140 7.83 8.50 8.77
CA TYR A 140 8.04 7.11 9.16
C TYR A 140 9.47 6.92 9.71
N GLY A 141 9.71 5.79 10.36
CA GLY A 141 11.07 5.38 10.72
C GLY A 141 11.97 5.12 9.50
N SER A 142 11.37 4.78 8.36
CA SER A 142 12.05 4.49 7.08
C SER A 142 12.21 5.69 6.15
N GLY A 143 11.62 6.85 6.47
CA GLY A 143 11.63 8.02 5.60
C GLY A 143 10.37 8.86 5.76
N SER A 144 10.04 9.68 4.76
CA SER A 144 8.84 10.52 4.79
C SER A 144 8.06 10.48 3.49
N CYS A 145 6.76 10.77 3.58
CA CYS A 145 5.86 10.90 2.44
C CYS A 145 5.12 12.23 2.54
N ASN A 146 5.12 13.00 1.46
CA ASN A 146 4.48 14.32 1.38
C ASN A 146 3.61 14.41 0.14
N GLY A 147 2.53 15.18 0.21
CA GLY A 147 1.65 15.42 -0.91
C GLY A 147 0.45 16.29 -0.54
N HIS A 148 -0.60 16.18 -1.35
CA HIS A 148 -1.86 16.90 -1.19
C HIS A 148 -3.06 15.98 -1.31
N LEU A 149 -4.18 16.41 -0.76
CA LEU A 149 -5.47 15.72 -0.91
C LEU A 149 -6.09 16.09 -2.26
N ALA A 150 -6.87 15.16 -2.80
CA ALA A 150 -7.64 15.36 -4.02
C ALA A 150 -8.92 14.52 -4.00
N LYS A 151 -9.87 14.91 -4.85
CA LYS A 151 -11.08 14.16 -5.18
C LYS A 151 -11.14 13.81 -6.64
#